data_AF-A0A521H0P6-F1
#
_entry.id   AF-A0A521H0P6-F1
#
_cell.length_a   1.000
_cell.length_b   1.000
_cell.length_c   1.000
_cell.angle_alpha   90.00
_cell.angle_beta   90.00
_cell.angle_gamma   90.00
#
_symmetry.space_group_name_H-M   'P 1'
#
loop_
_entity.id
_entity.type
_entity.pdbx_description
1 polymer ?
#
loop_
_entity_poly.entity_id
_entity_poly.type
_entity_poly.pdbx_seq_one_letter_code
_entity_poly.pdbx_strand_id
1 'polypeptide(L)'
;MDARMEDGPGESGTVAFPLEQAEHLVARLALYAQGKLMRLHWKGLPVNGTAGAPGAAGPEDLAAEALLDCLEGRRRWHPGQEPDLLRFLKSVVDSKVNHLAESLENRRTRPFPEPGDCAGAAPPPAVIVADQECADRLRAAVVRMIEGDEVAIQLLECLDAGIEKPSEIAVLLEMDVAQVRNAQKRVRRRLEQVLREQRREAGHGRLSTVR
;
A
#
# COMPACT_ATOMS: atom_id res chain seq x y z
N MET A 1 -63.44 -4.07 -13.62
CA MET A 1 -62.28 -3.24 -13.25
C MET A 1 -62.13 -3.38 -11.76
N ASP A 2 -61.11 -4.10 -11.30
CA ASP A 2 -60.20 -3.58 -10.28
C ASP A 2 -59.05 -4.56 -10.05
N ALA A 3 -57.95 -3.96 -9.63
CA ALA A 3 -56.58 -4.32 -10.00
C ALA A 3 -56.05 -5.57 -9.31
N ARG A 4 -55.35 -6.39 -10.10
CA ARG A 4 -54.27 -7.25 -9.64
C ARG A 4 -53.05 -6.36 -9.36
N MET A 5 -52.66 -6.24 -8.10
CA MET A 5 -51.31 -5.83 -7.71
C MET A 5 -50.86 -6.74 -6.58
N GLU A 6 -50.21 -7.84 -6.95
CA GLU A 6 -49.33 -8.55 -6.05
C GLU A 6 -47.94 -7.93 -6.23
N ASP A 7 -47.61 -6.95 -5.37
CA ASP A 7 -46.24 -6.51 -5.18
C ASP A 7 -45.54 -7.55 -4.29
N GLY A 8 -44.78 -8.44 -4.93
CA GLY A 8 -43.87 -9.34 -4.24
C GLY A 8 -42.71 -8.55 -3.62
N PRO A 9 -42.32 -8.83 -2.36
CA PRO A 9 -41.13 -8.21 -1.78
C PRO A 9 -39.91 -8.69 -2.55
N GLY A 10 -39.25 -7.76 -3.24
CA GLY A 10 -37.98 -8.01 -3.89
C GLY A 10 -36.99 -8.59 -2.89
N GLU A 11 -36.62 -9.85 -3.11
CA GLU A 11 -35.52 -10.52 -2.44
C GLU A 11 -34.28 -9.66 -2.59
N SER A 12 -33.97 -8.92 -1.52
CA SER A 12 -32.65 -8.33 -1.35
C SER A 12 -31.71 -9.50 -1.20
N GLY A 13 -31.11 -9.91 -2.32
CA GLY A 13 -30.06 -10.92 -2.37
C GLY A 13 -28.86 -10.43 -1.58
N THR A 14 -28.90 -10.59 -0.26
CA THR A 14 -27.74 -10.47 0.60
C THR A 14 -26.80 -11.59 0.19
N VAL A 15 -25.85 -11.26 -0.70
CA VAL A 15 -24.77 -12.14 -1.07
C VAL A 15 -24.01 -12.42 0.22
N ALA A 16 -24.19 -13.62 0.77
CA ALA A 16 -23.47 -14.05 1.97
C ALA A 16 -21.98 -14.11 1.61
N PHE A 17 -21.24 -13.07 2.01
CA PHE A 17 -19.79 -13.02 1.83
C PHE A 17 -19.16 -13.94 2.89
N PRO A 18 -18.48 -15.04 2.51
CA PRO A 18 -17.94 -15.99 3.47
C PRO A 18 -16.93 -15.32 4.39
N LEU A 19 -17.04 -15.54 5.70
CA LEU A 19 -16.19 -14.91 6.71
C LEU A 19 -14.70 -15.19 6.47
N GLU A 20 -14.35 -16.40 6.04
CA GLU A 20 -12.97 -16.76 5.69
C GLU A 20 -12.42 -15.87 4.55
N GLN A 21 -13.24 -15.57 3.53
CA GLN A 21 -12.82 -14.67 2.44
C GLN A 21 -12.60 -13.24 2.92
N ALA A 22 -13.35 -12.81 3.95
CA ALA A 22 -13.17 -11.49 4.57
C ALA A 22 -11.86 -11.41 5.36
N GLU A 23 -11.52 -12.44 6.13
CA GLU A 23 -10.27 -12.48 6.91
C GLU A 23 -9.05 -12.39 6.00
N HIS A 24 -9.01 -13.20 4.94
CA HIS A 24 -7.93 -13.18 3.96
C HIS A 24 -7.83 -11.82 3.24
N LEU A 25 -8.96 -11.22 2.89
CA LEU A 25 -9.00 -9.92 2.26
C LEU A 25 -8.52 -8.80 3.19
N VAL A 26 -8.93 -8.82 4.46
CA VAL A 26 -8.45 -7.88 5.48
C VAL A 26 -6.95 -8.02 5.69
N ALA A 27 -6.42 -9.24 5.80
CA ALA A 27 -4.99 -9.48 5.94
C ALA A 27 -4.18 -8.91 4.76
N ARG A 28 -4.66 -9.10 3.52
CA ARG A 28 -4.01 -8.53 2.32
C ARG A 28 -4.09 -7.02 2.26
N LEU A 29 -5.21 -6.44 2.71
CA LEU A 29 -5.36 -4.99 2.82
C LEU A 29 -4.50 -4.40 3.93
N ALA A 30 -4.36 -5.08 5.07
CA ALA A 30 -3.52 -4.65 6.17
C ALA A 30 -2.04 -4.68 5.75
N LEU A 31 -1.60 -5.73 5.05
CA LEU A 31 -0.27 -5.77 4.45
C LEU A 31 -0.02 -4.58 3.53
N TYR A 32 -0.97 -4.31 2.63
CA TYR A 32 -0.88 -3.18 1.72
C TYR A 32 -0.82 -1.84 2.47
N ALA A 33 -1.68 -1.66 3.48
CA ALA A 33 -1.69 -0.49 4.35
C ALA A 33 -0.35 -0.32 5.07
N GLN A 34 0.21 -1.40 5.62
CA GLN A 34 1.50 -1.41 6.30
C GLN A 34 2.63 -0.98 5.37
N GLY A 35 2.73 -1.58 4.18
CA GLY A 35 3.73 -1.19 3.18
C GLY A 35 3.61 0.28 2.78
N LYS A 36 2.38 0.81 2.72
CA LYS A 36 2.15 2.23 2.44
C LYS A 36 2.52 3.13 3.63
N LEU A 37 2.13 2.77 4.84
CA LEU A 37 2.48 3.49 6.07
C LEU A 37 4.00 3.56 6.24
N MET A 38 4.71 2.45 6.02
CA MET A 38 6.17 2.39 6.12
C MET A 38 6.90 3.27 5.10
N ARG A 39 6.25 3.56 3.98
CA ARG A 39 6.80 4.43 2.94
C ARG A 39 6.55 5.91 3.21
N LEU A 40 5.71 6.29 4.15
CA LEU A 40 5.41 7.70 4.39
C LEU A 40 6.17 8.24 5.59
N HIS A 41 6.48 9.54 5.53
CA HIS A 41 7.12 10.22 6.65
C HIS A 41 6.08 10.70 7.65
N TRP A 42 6.16 10.18 8.87
CA TRP A 42 5.30 10.55 9.99
C TRP A 42 6.07 11.40 10.99
N LYS A 43 5.50 12.55 11.38
CA LYS A 43 6.10 13.43 12.40
C LYS A 43 5.63 13.11 13.82
N GLY A 44 4.76 12.11 13.98
CA GLY A 44 4.23 11.67 15.26
C GLY A 44 5.29 10.99 16.13
N LEU A 45 5.00 10.86 17.44
CA LEU A 45 5.82 10.02 18.31
C LEU A 45 5.80 8.57 17.81
N PRO A 46 6.93 7.86 17.91
CA PRO A 46 6.93 6.44 17.60
C PRO A 46 6.04 5.68 18.60
N VAL A 47 5.09 4.91 18.07
CA VAL A 47 4.33 3.92 18.83
C VAL A 47 5.01 2.59 18.54
N ASN A 48 5.58 1.93 19.55
CA ASN A 48 6.31 0.66 19.40
C ASN A 48 7.53 0.70 18.46
N GLY A 49 8.26 1.82 18.39
CA GLY A 49 9.51 1.93 17.63
C GLY A 49 9.36 2.31 16.15
N THR A 50 8.14 2.42 15.64
CA THR A 50 7.82 3.01 14.33
C THR A 50 7.10 4.34 14.53
N ALA A 51 7.53 5.39 13.82
CA ALA A 51 6.85 6.70 13.83
C ALA A 51 5.36 6.50 13.51
N GLY A 52 4.48 6.72 14.49
CA GLY A 52 3.06 6.38 14.37
C GLY A 52 2.35 7.35 13.46
N ALA A 53 1.48 6.83 12.58
CA ALA A 53 0.51 7.66 11.88
C ALA A 53 -0.38 8.41 12.91
N PRO A 54 -0.91 9.60 12.54
CA PRO A 54 -1.86 10.34 13.38
C PRO A 54 -2.96 9.45 13.95
N GLY A 55 -3.30 9.66 15.22
CA GLY A 55 -4.30 8.85 15.93
C GLY A 55 -3.89 7.39 16.21
N ALA A 56 -2.62 7.01 15.99
CA ALA A 56 -2.12 5.64 16.14
C ALA A 56 -2.86 4.61 15.27
N ALA A 57 -3.40 5.02 14.12
CA ALA A 57 -4.10 4.14 13.20
C ALA A 57 -3.18 3.00 12.72
N GLY A 58 -3.54 1.77 13.05
CA GLY A 58 -2.85 0.57 12.62
C GLY A 58 -3.18 0.20 11.16
N PRO A 59 -2.34 -0.61 10.51
CA PRO A 59 -2.64 -1.14 9.18
C PRO A 59 -3.93 -1.99 9.17
N GLU A 60 -4.20 -2.73 10.25
CA GLU A 60 -5.41 -3.53 10.41
C GLU A 60 -6.66 -2.66 10.54
N ASP A 61 -6.57 -1.55 11.28
CA ASP A 61 -7.68 -0.60 11.44
C ASP A 61 -8.06 0.02 10.09
N LEU A 62 -7.07 0.45 9.30
CA LEU A 62 -7.28 1.01 7.98
C LEU A 62 -7.92 0.01 7.00
N ALA A 63 -7.51 -1.26 7.09
CA ALA A 63 -8.08 -2.34 6.29
C ALA A 63 -9.54 -2.63 6.69
N ALA A 64 -9.81 -2.76 7.98
CA ALA A 64 -11.15 -2.99 8.51
C ALA A 64 -12.09 -1.82 8.16
N GLU A 65 -11.64 -0.58 8.34
CA GLU A 65 -12.42 0.60 7.96
C GLU A 65 -12.70 0.65 6.45
N ALA A 66 -11.74 0.31 5.59
CA ALA A 66 -11.96 0.30 4.15
C ALA A 66 -13.05 -0.71 3.75
N LEU A 67 -13.05 -1.88 4.41
CA LEU A 67 -14.07 -2.90 4.20
C LEU A 67 -15.44 -2.44 4.73
N LEU A 68 -15.50 -1.87 5.95
CA LEU A 68 -16.72 -1.32 6.53
C LEU A 68 -17.31 -0.19 5.68
N ASP A 69 -16.47 0.74 5.19
CA ASP A 69 -16.89 1.82 4.30
C ASP A 69 -17.55 1.27 3.02
N CYS A 70 -17.07 0.13 2.51
CA CYS A 70 -17.64 -0.54 1.35
C CYS A 70 -18.97 -1.23 1.69
N LEU A 71 -19.03 -2.00 2.80
CA LEU A 71 -20.22 -2.73 3.22
C LEU A 71 -21.39 -1.81 3.59
N GLU A 72 -21.10 -0.68 4.23
CA GLU A 72 -22.09 0.35 4.59
C GLU A 72 -22.50 1.21 3.38
N GLY A 73 -21.88 1.03 2.22
CA GLY A 73 -22.17 1.78 1.01
C GLY A 73 -21.68 3.24 1.02
N ARG A 74 -20.86 3.62 2.01
CA ARG A 74 -20.16 4.93 2.05
C ARG A 74 -19.20 5.07 0.87
N ARG A 75 -18.58 3.96 0.46
CA ARG A 75 -17.80 3.81 -0.78
C ARG A 75 -18.51 2.80 -1.67
N ARG A 76 -19.05 3.25 -2.80
CA ARG A 76 -19.79 2.39 -3.73
C ARG A 76 -18.82 1.66 -4.66
N TRP A 77 -18.73 0.35 -4.51
CA TRP A 77 -18.06 -0.50 -5.48
C TRP A 77 -19.01 -0.83 -6.64
N HIS A 78 -18.52 -0.68 -7.87
CA HIS A 78 -19.26 -0.97 -9.09
C HIS A 78 -18.54 -2.06 -9.89
N PRO A 79 -19.01 -3.33 -9.82
CA PRO A 79 -18.34 -4.46 -10.46
C PRO A 79 -18.19 -4.30 -11.99
N GLY A 80 -19.09 -3.54 -12.62
CA GLY A 80 -19.04 -3.26 -14.06
C GLY A 80 -17.97 -2.25 -14.47
N GLN A 81 -17.42 -1.47 -13.54
CA GLN A 81 -16.34 -0.51 -13.80
C GLN A 81 -14.99 -1.02 -13.27
N GLU A 82 -15.00 -1.66 -12.10
CA GLU A 82 -13.81 -2.24 -11.48
C GLU A 82 -14.16 -3.66 -10.98
N PRO A 83 -13.89 -4.71 -11.78
CA PRO A 83 -14.28 -6.08 -11.42
C PRO A 83 -13.47 -6.65 -10.25
N ASP A 84 -12.29 -6.08 -9.97
CA ASP A 84 -11.42 -6.50 -8.87
C ASP A 84 -11.72 -5.71 -7.59
N LEU A 85 -12.44 -6.34 -6.66
CA LEU A 85 -12.78 -5.77 -5.35
C LEU A 85 -11.54 -5.41 -4.52
N LEU A 86 -10.48 -6.22 -4.56
CA LEU A 86 -9.29 -5.97 -3.77
C LEU A 86 -8.59 -4.70 -4.26
N ARG A 87 -8.48 -4.51 -5.57
CA ARG A 87 -7.94 -3.29 -6.17
C ARG A 87 -8.75 -2.06 -5.76
N PHE A 88 -10.09 -2.15 -5.80
CA PHE A 88 -10.97 -1.09 -5.32
C PHE A 88 -10.68 -0.76 -3.85
N LEU A 89 -10.62 -1.76 -2.97
CA LEU A 89 -10.39 -1.55 -1.53
C LEU A 89 -8.98 -1.01 -1.24
N LYS A 90 -7.96 -1.42 -2.00
CA LYS A 90 -6.62 -0.80 -1.94
C LYS A 90 -6.68 0.69 -2.25
N SER A 91 -7.51 1.12 -3.21
CA SER A 91 -7.71 2.55 -3.50
C SER A 91 -8.38 3.31 -2.34
N VAL A 92 -9.27 2.65 -1.59
CA VAL A 92 -9.89 3.22 -0.38
C VAL A 92 -8.86 3.37 0.73
N VAL A 93 -8.05 2.33 0.98
CA VAL A 93 -6.92 2.39 1.92
C VAL A 93 -5.95 3.50 1.50
N ASP A 94 -5.66 3.61 0.22
CA ASP A 94 -4.79 4.66 -0.31
C ASP A 94 -5.28 6.06 0.06
N SER A 95 -6.59 6.29 -0.11
CA SER A 95 -7.25 7.55 0.22
C SER A 95 -7.16 7.84 1.72
N LYS A 96 -7.36 6.84 2.58
CA LYS A 96 -7.28 7.01 4.04
C LYS A 96 -5.86 7.34 4.49
N VAL A 97 -4.86 6.59 4.02
CA VAL A 97 -3.45 6.81 4.36
C VAL A 97 -2.97 8.18 3.88
N ASN A 98 -3.34 8.59 2.67
CA ASN A 98 -3.01 9.93 2.16
C ASN A 98 -3.65 11.02 3.03
N HIS A 99 -4.91 10.83 3.44
CA HIS A 99 -5.58 11.76 4.33
C HIS A 99 -4.86 11.91 5.68
N LEU A 100 -4.40 10.80 6.27
CA LEU A 100 -3.58 10.82 7.48
C LEU A 100 -2.26 11.58 7.26
N ALA A 101 -1.58 11.33 6.14
CA ALA A 101 -0.33 11.99 5.80
C ALA A 101 -0.49 13.51 5.63
N GLU A 102 -1.59 13.95 5.04
CA GLU A 102 -1.91 15.36 4.80
C GLU A 102 -2.55 16.08 6.00
N SER A 103 -2.94 15.32 7.04
CA SER A 103 -3.61 15.85 8.22
C SER A 103 -2.81 16.96 8.92
N LEU A 104 -3.54 17.89 9.55
CA LEU A 104 -2.91 18.97 10.31
C LEU A 104 -2.05 18.44 11.45
N GLU A 105 -2.46 17.33 12.06
CA GLU A 105 -1.70 16.61 13.09
C GLU A 105 -0.32 16.20 12.54
N ASN A 106 -0.25 15.43 11.46
CA ASN A 106 1.03 15.03 10.88
C ASN A 106 1.88 16.24 10.43
N ARG A 107 1.24 17.30 9.92
CA ARG A 107 1.97 18.48 9.41
C ARG A 107 2.56 19.34 10.52
N ARG A 108 1.86 19.46 11.66
CA ARG A 108 2.20 20.40 12.76
C ARG A 108 2.85 19.74 13.97
N THR A 109 2.77 18.42 14.13
CA THR A 109 3.47 17.74 15.21
C THR A 109 4.98 17.94 15.06
N ARG A 110 5.60 18.33 16.17
CA ARG A 110 7.05 18.43 16.32
C ARG A 110 7.44 17.52 17.49
N PRO A 111 8.52 16.72 17.35
CA PRO A 111 9.08 16.02 18.48
C PRO A 111 9.40 17.03 19.60
N PHE A 112 8.98 16.74 20.81
CA PHE A 112 9.48 17.48 21.96
C PHE A 112 10.96 17.06 22.14
N PRO A 113 11.92 18.00 22.17
CA PRO A 113 13.32 17.63 22.33
C PRO A 113 13.53 17.02 23.72
N GLU A 114 13.96 15.76 23.79
CA GLU A 114 14.40 15.15 25.04
C GLU A 114 15.69 15.84 25.52
N PRO A 115 15.86 16.06 26.84
CA PRO A 115 17.08 16.64 27.39
C PRO A 115 18.25 15.65 27.22
N GLY A 116 18.93 15.74 26.07
CA GLY A 116 20.03 14.85 25.69
C GLY A 116 20.21 14.67 24.17
N ASP A 117 19.18 14.99 23.37
CA ASP A 117 19.14 14.74 21.91
C ASP A 117 19.95 15.75 21.06
N CYS A 118 20.93 16.44 21.65
CA CYS A 118 21.81 17.37 20.94
C CYS A 118 22.74 16.69 19.91
N ALA A 119 22.74 15.35 19.80
CA ALA A 119 23.81 14.60 19.13
C ALA A 119 23.42 13.87 17.83
N GLY A 120 22.20 14.03 17.32
CA GLY A 120 21.79 13.44 16.04
C GLY A 120 20.98 14.44 15.24
N ALA A 121 21.64 15.25 14.39
CA ALA A 121 20.92 16.08 13.45
C ALA A 121 20.11 15.18 12.51
N ALA A 122 18.79 15.12 12.71
CA ALA A 122 17.89 14.52 11.73
C ALA A 122 18.22 15.10 10.34
N PRO A 123 18.29 14.28 9.29
CA PRO A 123 18.66 14.74 7.97
C PRO A 123 17.76 15.92 7.56
N PRO A 124 18.30 16.94 6.85
CA PRO A 124 17.52 18.07 6.41
C PRO A 124 16.28 17.61 5.62
N PRO A 125 15.11 18.26 5.76
CA PRO A 125 13.88 17.86 5.07
C PRO A 125 14.05 17.66 3.55
N ALA A 126 14.91 18.46 2.91
CA ALA A 126 15.21 18.34 1.49
C ALA A 126 15.88 17.00 1.12
N VAL A 127 16.72 16.44 2.00
CA VAL A 127 17.39 15.13 1.79
C VAL A 127 16.38 13.99 1.95
N ILE A 128 15.54 14.05 2.98
CA ILE A 128 14.48 13.06 3.22
C ILE A 128 13.51 13.01 2.02
N VAL A 129 13.07 14.17 1.53
CA VAL A 129 12.16 14.24 0.36
C VAL A 129 12.83 13.72 -0.90
N ALA A 130 14.11 14.05 -1.14
CA ALA A 130 14.82 13.57 -2.32
C ALA A 130 15.00 12.03 -2.32
N ASP A 131 15.31 11.44 -1.16
CA ASP A 131 15.42 9.99 -1.01
C ASP A 131 14.06 9.30 -1.22
N GLN A 132 12.99 9.88 -0.68
CA GLN A 132 11.61 9.42 -0.85
C GLN A 132 11.18 9.43 -2.32
N GLU A 133 11.38 10.56 -3.02
CA GLU A 133 11.07 10.69 -4.44
C GLU A 133 11.88 9.71 -5.30
N CYS A 134 13.15 9.48 -4.94
CA CYS A 134 14.00 8.51 -5.62
C CYS A 134 13.47 7.08 -5.45
N ALA A 135 13.15 6.69 -4.21
CA ALA A 135 12.56 5.40 -3.89
C ALA A 135 11.22 5.19 -4.60
N ASP A 136 10.35 6.20 -4.61
CA ASP A 136 9.05 6.16 -5.29
C ASP A 136 9.19 6.05 -6.81
N ARG A 137 10.14 6.78 -7.42
CA ARG A 137 10.45 6.66 -8.85
C ARG A 137 10.96 5.26 -9.19
N LEU A 138 11.88 4.72 -8.39
CA LEU A 138 12.42 3.38 -8.58
C LEU A 138 11.30 2.33 -8.47
N ARG A 139 10.47 2.43 -7.43
CA ARG A 139 9.33 1.53 -7.24
C ARG A 139 8.36 1.61 -8.39
N ALA A 140 7.98 2.82 -8.84
CA ALA A 140 7.09 2.99 -9.97
C ALA A 140 7.66 2.38 -11.25
N ALA A 141 8.97 2.49 -11.48
CA ALA A 141 9.64 1.83 -12.61
C ALA A 141 9.58 0.30 -12.50
N VAL A 142 9.83 -0.27 -11.31
CA VAL A 142 9.71 -1.71 -11.07
C VAL A 142 8.28 -2.18 -11.31
N VAL A 143 7.28 -1.49 -10.75
CA VAL A 143 5.85 -1.80 -10.91
C VAL A 143 5.44 -1.82 -12.39
N ARG A 144 5.84 -0.81 -13.17
CA ARG A 144 5.57 -0.78 -14.63
C ARG A 144 6.18 -1.98 -15.35
N MET A 145 7.35 -2.45 -14.94
CA MET A 145 8.02 -3.58 -15.58
C MET A 145 7.42 -4.95 -15.22
N ILE A 146 6.69 -5.03 -14.12
CA ILE A 146 5.97 -6.23 -13.67
C ILE A 146 4.46 -6.07 -13.87
N GLU A 147 4.02 -5.06 -14.62
CA GLU A 147 2.62 -4.87 -14.96
C GLU A 147 2.09 -6.14 -15.67
N GLY A 148 1.00 -6.70 -15.14
CA GLY A 148 0.45 -7.99 -15.58
C GLY A 148 1.01 -9.24 -14.88
N ASP A 149 2.07 -9.14 -14.06
CA ASP A 149 2.54 -10.23 -13.18
C ASP A 149 2.02 -9.97 -11.75
N GLU A 150 0.77 -10.35 -11.50
CA GLU A 150 0.08 -10.11 -10.22
C GLU A 150 0.86 -10.70 -9.03
N VAL A 151 1.49 -11.86 -9.21
CA VAL A 151 2.30 -12.50 -8.16
C VAL A 151 3.53 -11.66 -7.83
N ALA A 152 4.20 -11.09 -8.84
CA ALA A 152 5.34 -10.20 -8.61
C ALA A 152 4.93 -8.90 -7.90
N ILE A 153 3.73 -8.37 -8.20
CA ILE A 153 3.19 -7.18 -7.54
C ILE A 153 2.90 -7.48 -6.07
N GLN A 154 2.20 -8.57 -5.77
CA GLN A 154 1.89 -8.97 -4.40
C GLN A 154 3.17 -9.26 -3.59
N LEU A 155 4.18 -9.87 -4.21
CA LEU A 155 5.48 -10.06 -3.59
C LEU A 155 6.14 -8.71 -3.23
N LEU A 156 6.08 -7.73 -4.13
CA LEU A 156 6.62 -6.40 -3.87
C LEU A 156 5.90 -5.73 -2.69
N GLU A 157 4.58 -5.92 -2.56
CA GLU A 157 3.80 -5.46 -1.41
C GLU A 157 4.24 -6.12 -0.10
N CYS A 158 4.53 -7.42 -0.11
CA CYS A 158 5.09 -8.11 1.07
C CYS A 158 6.44 -7.51 1.48
N LEU A 159 7.31 -7.24 0.51
CA LEU A 159 8.63 -6.65 0.77
C LEU A 159 8.51 -5.21 1.30
N ASP A 160 7.58 -4.41 0.75
CA ASP A 160 7.29 -3.05 1.24
C ASP A 160 6.83 -3.07 2.71
N ALA A 161 6.14 -4.14 3.13
CA ALA A 161 5.71 -4.35 4.51
C ALA A 161 6.78 -5.00 5.42
N GLY A 162 7.99 -5.27 4.90
CA GLY A 162 9.08 -5.91 5.66
C GLY A 162 8.95 -7.43 5.82
N ILE A 163 8.01 -8.07 5.11
CA ILE A 163 7.85 -9.52 5.12
C ILE A 163 8.75 -10.13 4.04
N GLU A 164 9.91 -10.64 4.47
CA GLU A 164 10.93 -11.16 3.56
C GLU A 164 10.95 -12.70 3.46
N LYS A 165 10.42 -13.41 4.47
CA LYS A 165 10.54 -14.87 4.53
C LYS A 165 9.60 -15.52 3.50
N PRO A 166 10.10 -16.37 2.58
CA PRO A 166 9.25 -17.00 1.56
C PRO A 166 8.10 -17.84 2.10
N SER A 167 8.25 -18.44 3.28
CA SER A 167 7.19 -19.22 3.93
C SER A 167 6.06 -18.34 4.47
N GLU A 168 6.39 -17.16 5.02
CA GLU A 168 5.40 -16.21 5.51
C GLU A 168 4.61 -15.61 4.34
N ILE A 169 5.32 -15.26 3.26
CA ILE A 169 4.72 -14.77 2.01
C ILE A 169 3.81 -15.83 1.38
N ALA A 170 4.23 -17.09 1.36
CA ALA A 170 3.46 -18.20 0.81
C ALA A 170 2.11 -18.37 1.53
N VAL A 171 2.12 -18.31 2.87
CA VAL A 171 0.88 -18.37 3.68
C VAL A 171 -0.01 -17.16 3.38
N LEU A 172 0.56 -15.96 3.35
CA LEU A 172 -0.19 -14.72 3.19
C LEU A 172 -0.82 -14.56 1.80
N LEU A 173 -0.15 -15.06 0.77
CA LEU A 173 -0.61 -14.99 -0.61
C LEU A 173 -1.26 -16.29 -1.10
N GLU A 174 -1.49 -17.26 -0.20
CA GLU A 174 -2.08 -18.56 -0.50
C GLU A 174 -1.43 -19.28 -1.69
N MET A 175 -0.10 -19.29 -1.73
CA MET A 175 0.67 -19.84 -2.84
C MET A 175 1.79 -20.75 -2.37
N ASP A 176 2.29 -21.60 -3.27
CA ASP A 176 3.40 -22.48 -2.96
C ASP A 176 4.72 -21.71 -2.81
N VAL A 177 5.58 -22.16 -1.90
CA VAL A 177 6.89 -21.53 -1.63
C VAL A 177 7.77 -21.48 -2.89
N ALA A 178 7.66 -22.45 -3.80
CA ALA A 178 8.37 -22.42 -5.08
C ALA A 178 7.83 -21.31 -6.00
N GLN A 179 6.52 -21.03 -5.98
CA GLN A 179 5.94 -19.89 -6.72
C GLN A 179 6.50 -18.57 -6.19
N VAL A 180 6.59 -18.41 -4.86
CA VAL A 180 7.20 -17.23 -4.22
C VAL A 180 8.66 -17.06 -4.65
N ARG A 181 9.47 -18.12 -4.57
CA ARG A 181 10.89 -18.08 -4.99
C ARG A 181 11.04 -17.72 -6.46
N ASN A 182 10.18 -18.27 -7.32
CA ASN A 182 10.17 -17.93 -8.74
C ASN A 182 9.81 -16.46 -8.96
N ALA A 183 8.82 -15.94 -8.24
CA ALA A 183 8.46 -14.52 -8.28
C ALA A 183 9.62 -13.62 -7.80
N GLN A 184 10.29 -13.97 -6.69
CA GLN A 184 11.48 -13.26 -6.21
C GLN A 184 12.58 -13.20 -7.25
N LYS A 185 12.82 -14.31 -7.95
CA LYS A 185 13.79 -14.34 -9.06
C LYS A 185 13.38 -13.43 -10.21
N ARG A 186 12.09 -13.38 -10.56
CA ARG A 186 11.57 -12.47 -11.60
C ARG A 186 11.72 -11.02 -11.19
N VAL A 187 11.26 -10.63 -10.01
CA VAL A 187 11.38 -9.26 -9.48
C VAL A 187 12.84 -8.82 -9.43
N ARG A 188 13.75 -9.67 -8.93
CA ARG A 188 15.19 -9.36 -8.89
C ARG A 188 15.77 -9.05 -10.26
N ARG A 189 15.45 -9.88 -11.27
CA ARG A 189 15.91 -9.67 -12.66
C ARG A 189 15.39 -8.36 -13.24
N ARG A 190 14.14 -8.02 -12.95
CA ARG A 190 13.53 -6.74 -13.39
C ARG A 190 14.17 -5.55 -12.69
N LEU A 191 14.41 -5.64 -11.38
CA LEU A 191 15.11 -4.62 -10.60
C LEU A 191 16.52 -4.37 -11.16
N GLU A 192 17.28 -5.43 -11.45
CA GLU A 192 18.60 -5.31 -12.08
C GLU A 192 18.54 -4.59 -13.43
N GLN A 193 17.48 -4.81 -14.21
CA GLN A 193 17.25 -4.11 -15.48
C GLN A 193 16.95 -2.62 -15.25
N VAL A 194 16.02 -2.27 -14.34
CA VAL A 194 15.73 -0.86 -13.99
C VAL A 194 17.00 -0.13 -13.55
N LEU A 195 17.79 -0.76 -12.67
CA LEU A 195 19.04 -0.18 -12.16
C LEU A 195 20.10 0.00 -13.26
N ARG A 196 20.06 -0.80 -14.33
CA ARG A 196 20.94 -0.60 -15.50
C ARG A 196 20.43 0.54 -16.38
N GLU A 197 19.13 0.63 -16.62
CA GLU A 197 18.50 1.69 -17.40
C GLU A 197 18.74 3.07 -16.76
N GLN A 198 18.48 3.22 -15.47
CA GLN A 198 18.72 4.48 -14.78
C GLN A 198 20.20 4.88 -14.74
N ARG A 199 21.13 3.92 -14.63
CA ARG A 199 22.56 4.19 -14.73
C ARG A 199 22.97 4.68 -16.12
N ARG A 200 22.33 4.21 -17.18
CA ARG A 200 22.55 4.69 -18.55
C ARG A 200 22.04 6.12 -18.72
N GLU A 201 20.85 6.43 -18.23
CA GLU A 201 20.26 7.78 -18.26
C GLU A 201 21.11 8.79 -17.47
N ALA A 202 21.55 8.43 -16.27
CA ALA A 202 22.43 9.28 -15.44
C ALA A 202 23.86 9.42 -16.01
N GLY A 203 24.29 8.51 -16.88
CA GLY A 203 25.53 8.62 -17.65
C GLY A 203 25.40 9.51 -18.88
N HIS A 204 24.24 9.48 -19.55
CA HIS A 204 23.97 10.26 -20.76
C HIS A 204 23.67 11.74 -20.47
N GLY A 205 22.99 12.04 -19.35
CA GLY A 205 22.70 13.42 -18.93
C GLY A 205 23.93 14.24 -18.51
N ARG A 206 25.06 13.59 -18.18
CA ARG A 206 26.33 14.29 -17.87
C ARG A 206 27.13 14.72 -19.10
N LEU A 207 26.79 14.23 -20.30
CA LEU A 207 27.49 14.57 -21.55
C LEU A 207 26.74 15.64 -22.39
N SER A 208 25.51 16.02 -22.03
CA SER A 208 24.72 17.00 -22.81
C SER A 208 24.67 18.42 -22.23
N THR A 209 25.38 18.72 -21.14
CA THR A 209 25.40 20.06 -20.51
C THR A 209 26.77 20.75 -20.66
N VAL A 210 27.37 20.60 -21.84
CA VAL A 210 28.49 21.44 -22.28
C VAL A 210 28.12 21.96 -23.67
N ARG A 211 27.49 23.13 -23.71
CA ARG A 211 27.46 24.01 -24.87
C ARG A 211 27.49 25.45 -24.41
#